data_AF-A0A6S7GB32-F1
#
_entry.id   AF-A0A6S7GB32-F1
#
_cell.length_a   1.000
_cell.length_b   1.000
_cell.length_c   1.000
_cell.angle_alpha   90.00
_cell.angle_beta   90.00
_cell.angle_gamma   90.00
#
_symmetry.space_group_name_H-M   'P 1'
#
loop_
_entity.id
_entity.type
_entity.pdbx_description
1 polymer ?
#
loop_
_entity_poly.entity_id
_entity_poly.type
_entity_poly.pdbx_seq_one_letter_code
_entity_poly.pdbx_strand_id
1 'polypeptide(L)'
;MSEEQKEKILSSPEFQHFLDRTSRIIERAIYEKDVTFDYGKTEDVEGDSQMFDNIALNREFYDEKWSKNRVVTSLDWSTQYPELLVTSYYKNEDAPREPDGVVLIWNINYKKTTPEYTFHCQ
;
A
#
# COMPACT_ATOMS: atom_id res chain seq x y z
N MET A 1 14.19 -32.98 -12.80
CA MET A 1 13.80 -32.27 -11.56
C MET A 1 12.90 -33.19 -10.75
N SER A 2 13.41 -33.71 -9.64
CA SER A 2 12.57 -34.41 -8.64
C SER A 2 11.59 -33.42 -8.00
N GLU A 3 10.46 -33.88 -7.48
CA GLU A 3 9.52 -33.04 -6.71
C GLU A 3 10.18 -32.49 -5.45
N GLU A 4 11.01 -33.29 -4.76
CA GLU A 4 11.82 -32.84 -3.61
C GLU A 4 12.74 -31.67 -3.97
N GLN A 5 13.29 -31.66 -5.19
CA GLN A 5 14.13 -30.54 -5.65
C GLN A 5 13.31 -29.28 -5.91
N LYS A 6 12.03 -29.41 -6.31
CA LYS A 6 11.13 -28.25 -6.45
C LYS A 6 10.78 -27.70 -5.08
N GLU A 7 10.39 -28.54 -4.12
CA GLU A 7 10.09 -28.09 -2.75
C GLU A 7 11.30 -27.41 -2.09
N LYS A 8 12.50 -27.94 -2.29
CA LYS A 8 13.74 -27.35 -1.77
C LYS A 8 14.08 -25.99 -2.40
N ILE A 9 13.64 -25.73 -3.63
CA ILE A 9 13.76 -24.40 -4.27
C ILE A 9 12.65 -23.47 -3.75
N LEU A 10 11.41 -23.93 -3.66
CA LEU A 10 10.27 -23.15 -3.16
C LEU A 10 10.44 -22.69 -1.69
N SER A 11 11.12 -23.51 -0.88
CA SER A 11 11.45 -23.21 0.52
C SER A 11 12.74 -22.41 0.70
N SER A 12 13.49 -22.12 -0.38
CA SER A 12 14.72 -21.32 -0.27
C SER A 12 14.39 -19.84 0.00
N PRO A 13 15.09 -19.17 0.94
CA PRO A 13 14.83 -17.77 1.28
C PRO A 13 15.12 -16.82 0.11
N GLU A 14 16.07 -17.17 -0.77
CA GLU A 14 16.38 -16.43 -1.99
C GLU A 14 15.19 -16.43 -2.95
N PHE A 15 14.54 -17.60 -3.13
CA PHE A 15 13.36 -17.71 -3.99
C PHE A 15 12.15 -16.99 -3.37
N GLN A 16 11.95 -17.06 -2.05
CA GLN A 16 10.87 -16.32 -1.39
C GLN A 16 11.04 -14.81 -1.53
N HIS A 17 12.25 -14.27 -1.34
CA HIS A 17 12.54 -12.86 -1.53
C HIS A 17 12.38 -12.42 -3.01
N PHE A 18 12.81 -13.27 -3.96
CA PHE A 18 12.55 -13.04 -5.38
C PHE A 18 11.04 -13.04 -5.71
N LEU A 19 10.28 -13.96 -5.14
CA LEU A 19 8.85 -14.12 -5.38
C LEU A 19 8.06 -12.94 -4.80
N ASP A 20 8.34 -12.50 -3.56
CA ASP A 20 7.70 -11.31 -2.98
C ASP A 20 7.98 -10.06 -3.83
N ARG A 21 9.24 -9.81 -4.20
CA ARG A 21 9.61 -8.69 -5.06
C ARG A 21 8.90 -8.74 -6.41
N THR A 22 8.89 -9.90 -7.07
CA THR A 22 8.26 -10.06 -8.38
C THR A 22 6.73 -9.96 -8.30
N SER A 23 6.13 -10.51 -7.24
CA SER A 23 4.69 -10.41 -6.98
C SER A 23 4.29 -8.95 -6.82
N ARG A 24 4.99 -8.15 -6.02
CA ARG A 24 4.72 -6.71 -5.86
C ARG A 24 4.78 -5.94 -7.20
N ILE A 25 5.70 -6.29 -8.10
CA ILE A 25 5.81 -5.66 -9.43
C ILE A 25 4.61 -6.02 -10.31
N ILE A 26 4.22 -7.30 -10.36
CA ILE A 26 3.06 -7.76 -11.14
C ILE A 26 1.76 -7.18 -10.56
N GLU A 27 1.64 -7.20 -9.23
CA GLU A 27 0.55 -6.58 -8.47
C GLU A 27 0.41 -5.10 -8.82
N ARG A 28 1.49 -4.31 -8.82
CA ARG A 28 1.49 -2.91 -9.27
C ARG A 28 0.95 -2.77 -10.70
N ALA A 29 1.47 -3.57 -11.64
CA ALA A 29 1.07 -3.50 -13.05
C ALA A 29 -0.42 -3.85 -13.29
N ILE A 30 -1.03 -4.67 -12.43
CA ILE A 30 -2.47 -5.01 -12.51
C ILE A 30 -3.36 -3.85 -12.04
N TYR A 31 -2.88 -2.99 -11.13
CA TYR A 31 -3.65 -1.88 -10.57
C TYR A 31 -3.29 -0.50 -11.15
N GLU A 32 -2.25 -0.38 -11.96
CA GLU A 32 -2.00 0.82 -12.75
C GLU A 32 -3.17 1.10 -13.71
N LYS A 33 -3.57 2.36 -13.77
CA LYS A 33 -4.80 2.79 -14.45
C LYS A 33 -4.68 2.54 -15.95
N ASP A 34 -5.73 2.01 -16.58
CA ASP A 34 -5.71 1.58 -17.97
C ASP A 34 -5.32 2.73 -18.93
N VAL A 35 -4.12 2.64 -19.51
CA VAL A 35 -3.57 3.61 -20.46
C VAL A 35 -4.24 3.47 -21.85
N THR A 36 -5.00 2.40 -22.09
CA THR A 36 -5.76 2.20 -23.35
C THR A 36 -7.09 2.95 -23.38
N PHE A 37 -7.35 3.85 -22.41
CA PHE A 37 -8.54 4.67 -22.37
C PHE A 37 -8.61 5.61 -23.60
N ASP A 38 -9.49 5.28 -24.54
CA ASP A 38 -9.65 5.99 -25.81
C ASP A 38 -10.37 7.33 -25.59
N TYR A 39 -9.58 8.40 -25.46
CA TYR A 39 -10.05 9.78 -25.38
C TYR A 39 -10.77 10.26 -26.66
N GLY A 40 -10.75 9.49 -27.75
CA GLY A 40 -11.47 9.81 -28.99
C GLY A 40 -12.98 9.54 -28.97
N LYS A 41 -13.57 9.15 -27.83
CA LYS A 41 -14.95 8.64 -27.78
C LYS A 41 -15.87 9.22 -26.70
N THR A 42 -15.65 10.47 -26.31
CA THR A 42 -16.64 11.28 -25.60
C THR A 42 -16.82 12.64 -26.28
N GLU A 43 -17.57 12.64 -27.38
CA GLU A 43 -18.23 13.85 -27.85
C GLU A 43 -19.39 14.18 -26.90
N ASP A 44 -19.46 15.45 -26.49
CA ASP A 44 -20.62 16.20 -26.00
C ASP A 44 -21.64 15.49 -25.07
N VAL A 45 -21.46 15.69 -23.76
CA VAL A 45 -22.59 15.91 -22.86
C VAL A 45 -22.37 17.22 -22.10
N GLU A 46 -23.20 18.21 -22.44
CA GLU A 46 -23.29 19.50 -21.77
C GLU A 46 -23.59 19.34 -20.27
N GLY A 47 -23.06 20.22 -19.43
CA GLY A 47 -23.35 20.14 -17.99
C GLY A 47 -22.54 21.10 -17.15
N ASP A 48 -22.78 22.41 -17.31
CA ASP A 48 -22.30 23.44 -16.38
C ASP A 48 -23.03 23.30 -15.03
N SER A 49 -22.62 22.30 -14.26
CA SER A 49 -23.16 21.94 -12.95
C SER A 49 -22.11 22.24 -11.89
N GLN A 50 -22.41 23.27 -11.09
CA GLN A 50 -21.64 23.78 -9.97
C GLN A 50 -20.67 22.74 -9.38
N MET A 51 -19.38 22.99 -9.61
CA MET A 51 -18.27 22.24 -9.03
C MET A 51 -18.19 22.51 -7.52
N PHE A 52 -19.20 22.02 -6.78
CA PHE A 52 -19.05 21.76 -5.36
C PHE A 52 -17.91 20.76 -5.21
N ASP A 53 -16.96 21.12 -4.35
CA ASP A 53 -15.74 20.36 -4.12
C ASP A 53 -16.09 19.05 -3.38
N ASN A 54 -16.47 18.04 -4.17
CA ASN A 54 -17.01 16.77 -3.69
C ASN A 54 -15.89 15.94 -3.06
N ILE A 55 -15.66 16.14 -1.75
CA ILE A 55 -14.75 15.34 -0.95
C ILE A 55 -15.26 13.89 -0.93
N ALA A 56 -14.69 13.06 -1.78
CA ALA A 56 -14.92 11.61 -1.80
C ALA A 56 -13.82 10.89 -1.02
N LEU A 57 -14.19 9.87 -0.24
CA LEU A 57 -13.22 8.97 0.38
C LEU A 57 -12.47 8.20 -0.72
N ASN A 58 -11.22 8.59 -0.97
CA ASN A 58 -10.37 7.92 -1.96
C ASN A 58 -9.94 6.54 -1.48
N ARG A 59 -9.41 6.47 -0.24
CA ARG A 59 -8.91 5.24 0.37
C ARG A 59 -8.82 5.35 1.88
N GLU A 60 -9.05 4.23 2.56
CA GLU A 60 -8.75 4.01 3.96
C GLU A 60 -7.54 3.06 4.08
N PHE A 61 -6.66 3.31 5.04
CA PHE A 61 -5.53 2.45 5.37
C PHE A 61 -5.67 1.97 6.82
N TYR A 62 -5.88 0.68 7.00
CA TYR A 62 -6.09 0.07 8.31
C TYR A 62 -5.52 -1.36 8.32
N ASP A 63 -4.58 -1.58 9.24
CA ASP A 63 -4.01 -2.88 9.58
C ASP A 63 -4.30 -3.19 11.05
N GLU A 64 -4.88 -4.36 11.33
CA GLU A 64 -5.31 -4.76 12.67
C GLU A 64 -4.15 -4.93 13.67
N LYS A 65 -2.95 -5.25 13.19
CA LYS A 65 -1.78 -5.41 14.05
C LYS A 65 -1.08 -4.08 14.31
N TRP A 66 -0.92 -3.24 13.28
CA TRP A 66 -0.01 -2.10 13.35
C TRP A 66 -0.68 -0.73 13.47
N SER A 67 -1.98 -0.61 13.16
CA SER A 67 -2.71 0.68 13.24
C SER A 67 -3.82 0.72 14.28
N LYS A 68 -4.29 -0.46 14.73
CA LYS A 68 -5.35 -0.58 15.75
C LYS A 68 -4.93 0.07 17.07
N ASN A 69 -5.80 0.90 17.61
CA ASN A 69 -5.63 1.64 18.87
C ASN A 69 -4.35 2.49 18.94
N ARG A 70 -3.83 2.94 17.78
CA ARG A 70 -2.70 3.88 17.68
C ARG A 70 -3.12 5.16 16.99
N VAL A 71 -2.72 6.30 17.53
CA VAL A 71 -2.98 7.63 16.95
C VAL A 71 -1.94 7.92 15.88
N VAL A 72 -2.39 8.38 14.70
CA VAL A 72 -1.50 8.87 13.64
C VAL A 72 -0.96 10.25 14.03
N THR A 73 0.36 10.39 14.10
CA THR A 73 1.04 11.63 14.54
C THR A 73 1.56 12.48 13.38
N SER A 74 1.86 11.87 12.23
CA SER A 74 2.22 12.56 10.99
C SER A 74 1.99 11.69 9.77
N LEU A 75 1.83 12.33 8.61
CA LEU A 75 1.81 11.71 7.29
C LEU A 75 2.72 12.52 6.35
N ASP A 76 3.39 11.86 5.42
CA ASP A 76 4.13 12.52 4.32
C ASP A 76 4.21 11.61 3.08
N TRP A 77 4.41 12.20 1.90
CA TRP A 77 4.56 11.45 0.65
C TRP A 77 6.03 11.33 0.25
N SER A 78 6.43 10.16 -0.25
CA SER A 78 7.79 9.97 -0.77
C SER A 78 8.00 10.78 -2.05
N THR A 79 9.00 11.66 -2.04
CA THR A 79 9.40 12.46 -3.21
C THR A 79 10.03 11.64 -4.34
N GLN A 80 10.49 10.41 -4.05
CA GLN A 80 11.07 9.49 -5.03
C GLN A 80 10.04 8.51 -5.60
N TYR A 81 9.03 8.16 -4.80
CA TYR A 81 7.99 7.19 -5.11
C TYR A 81 6.63 7.77 -4.72
N PRO A 82 5.99 8.61 -5.56
CA PRO A 82 4.76 9.32 -5.21
C PRO A 82 3.59 8.42 -4.78
N GLU A 83 3.65 7.13 -5.14
CA GLU A 83 2.72 6.11 -4.70
C GLU A 83 2.88 5.69 -3.23
N LEU A 84 3.97 6.08 -2.55
CA LEU A 84 4.27 5.71 -1.17
C LEU A 84 3.97 6.86 -0.20
N LEU A 85 3.07 6.59 0.74
CA LEU A 85 2.67 7.45 1.85
C LEU A 85 3.26 6.89 3.15
N VAL A 86 4.13 7.64 3.81
CA VAL A 86 4.61 7.30 5.16
C VAL A 86 3.64 7.83 6.22
N THR A 87 3.44 7.06 7.27
CA THR A 87 2.58 7.38 8.42
C THR A 87 3.31 7.03 9.70
N SER A 88 3.31 7.94 10.68
CA SER A 88 3.82 7.67 12.03
C SER A 88 2.68 7.42 12.99
N TYR A 89 2.84 6.42 13.85
CA TYR A 89 1.89 5.99 14.86
C TYR A 89 2.51 6.10 16.24
N TYR A 90 1.77 6.68 17.18
CA TYR A 90 2.12 6.71 18.59
C TYR A 90 1.94 5.33 19.26
N LYS A 91 2.32 5.23 20.54
CA LYS A 91 2.22 3.99 21.33
C LYS A 91 0.79 3.50 21.41
N ASN A 92 0.62 2.18 21.47
CA ASN A 92 -0.64 1.54 21.80
C ASN A 92 -0.70 1.32 23.31
N GLU A 93 -1.63 1.97 24.01
CA GLU A 93 -1.75 1.81 25.47
C GLU A 93 -2.25 0.42 25.88
N ASP A 94 -2.98 -0.27 24.99
CA ASP A 94 -3.47 -1.64 25.21
C ASP A 94 -2.40 -2.72 24.94
N ALA A 95 -1.29 -2.37 24.31
CA ALA A 95 -0.24 -3.30 23.89
C ALA A 95 1.18 -2.90 24.38
N PRO A 96 1.44 -2.88 25.71
CA PRO A 96 2.70 -2.42 26.30
C PRO A 96 3.93 -3.33 26.05
N ARG A 97 3.81 -4.34 25.17
CA ARG A 97 4.93 -5.17 24.69
C ARG A 97 5.34 -4.82 23.26
N GLU A 98 4.58 -3.99 22.57
CA GLU A 98 4.91 -3.48 21.25
C GLU A 98 5.82 -2.24 21.36
N PRO A 99 6.60 -1.91 20.33
CA PRO A 99 7.38 -0.67 20.31
C PRO A 99 6.49 0.58 20.41
N ASP A 100 7.00 1.58 21.12
CA ASP A 100 6.33 2.86 21.36
C ASP A 100 6.02 3.58 20.04
N GLY A 101 7.03 3.75 19.18
CA GLY A 101 6.87 4.35 17.85
C GLY A 101 6.83 3.29 16.75
N VAL A 102 5.80 3.34 15.91
CA VAL A 102 5.71 2.53 14.68
C VAL A 102 5.55 3.45 13.47
N VAL A 103 6.26 3.16 12.39
CA VAL A 103 6.15 3.89 11.13
C VAL A 103 5.77 2.92 10.03
N LEU A 104 4.66 3.18 9.34
CA LEU A 104 4.16 2.35 8.25
C LEU A 104 4.26 3.10 6.93
N ILE A 105 4.73 2.40 5.89
CA ILE A 105 4.68 2.89 4.52
C ILE A 105 3.52 2.19 3.81
N TRP A 106 2.60 3.01 3.29
CA TRP A 106 1.42 2.59 2.56
C TRP A 106 1.59 2.86 1.07
N ASN A 107 1.14 1.92 0.24
CA ASN A 107 1.12 2.10 -1.21
C ASN A 107 -0.28 2.54 -1.66
N ILE A 108 -0.43 3.78 -2.13
CA ILE A 108 -1.72 4.40 -2.47
C ILE A 108 -2.36 3.83 -3.74
N ASN A 109 -1.55 3.30 -4.67
CA ASN A 109 -2.06 2.60 -5.84
C ASN A 109 -2.65 1.25 -5.41
N TYR A 110 -1.89 0.55 -4.55
CA TYR A 110 -2.03 -0.83 -4.08
C TYR A 110 -3.19 -1.67 -4.71
N LYS A 111 -4.02 -2.39 -3.94
CA LYS A 111 -4.89 -1.82 -2.88
C LYS A 111 -4.99 -2.58 -1.54
N LYS A 112 -4.01 -3.41 -1.15
CA LYS A 112 -4.04 -4.13 0.16
C LYS A 112 -4.23 -3.20 1.38
N THR A 113 -4.80 -3.78 2.44
CA THR A 113 -4.96 -3.19 3.79
C THR A 113 -3.72 -3.35 4.68
N THR A 114 -2.75 -4.17 4.26
CA THR A 114 -1.45 -4.34 4.93
C THR A 114 -0.44 -3.28 4.46
N PRO A 115 0.42 -2.75 5.34
CA PRO A 115 1.48 -1.83 4.94
C PRO A 115 2.53 -2.53 4.07
N GLU A 116 3.19 -1.78 3.18
CA GLU A 116 4.25 -2.31 2.31
C GLU A 116 5.58 -2.49 3.07
N TYR A 117 5.84 -1.60 4.04
CA TYR A 117 6.96 -1.66 4.98
C TYR A 117 6.53 -1.22 6.38
N THR A 118 7.15 -1.80 7.40
CA THR A 118 6.94 -1.48 8.82
C THR A 118 8.28 -1.24 9.48
N PHE A 119 8.43 -0.10 10.14
CA PHE A 119 9.61 0.28 10.92
C PHE A 119 9.20 0.57 12.37
N HIS A 120 10.15 0.45 13.28
CA HIS A 120 9.94 0.61 14.71
C HIS A 120 11.02 1.55 15.27
N CYS A 121 10.66 2.40 16.23
CA CYS A 121 11.63 3.12 17.03
C CYS A 121 12.16 2.21 18.17
N GLN A 122 13.46 2.30 18.46
CA GLN A 122 14.13 1.70 19.62
C GLN A 122 14.60 2.80 20.58
#